data_AF-A0A519H2C7-F1
#
_entry.id   AF-A0A519H2C7-F1
#
_cell.length_a   1.000
_cell.length_b   1.000
_cell.length_c   1.000
_cell.angle_alpha   90.00
_cell.angle_beta   90.00
_cell.angle_gamma   90.00
#
_symmetry.space_group_name_H-M   'P 1'
#
loop_
_entity.id
_entity.type
_entity.pdbx_description
1 polymer ?
#
loop_
_entity_poly.entity_id
_entity_poly.type
_entity_poly.pdbx_seq_one_letter_code
_entity_poly.pdbx_strand_id
1 'polypeptide(L)'
;MDFDLTWLLWGLPIAFGLGWLASRLDLRQLRIENRLAPKAYFRGLNFLLNEQQDQAIDAFIEAVQNDPDTSELHFALGNLFRRRGEYERAGRVHEHLLSRADLSRADRHRAQHDLALD
;
A
#
# COMPACT_ATOMS: atom_id res chain seq x y z
N MET A 1 41.20 -5.48 40.82
CA MET A 1 40.41 -5.10 39.63
C MET A 1 39.03 -5.69 39.86
N ASP A 2 38.33 -5.12 40.84
CA ASP A 2 37.00 -5.58 41.23
C ASP A 2 36.03 -4.93 40.26
N PHE A 3 35.72 -5.64 39.17
CA PHE A 3 34.58 -5.28 38.36
C PHE A 3 33.35 -5.54 39.24
N ASP A 4 32.86 -4.47 39.87
CA ASP A 4 31.72 -4.47 40.76
C ASP A 4 30.52 -5.10 40.05
N LEU A 5 30.21 -6.36 40.42
CA LEU A 5 29.07 -7.13 39.94
C LEU A 5 27.75 -6.35 40.09
N THR A 6 27.73 -5.39 41.02
CA THR A 6 26.70 -4.38 41.24
C THR A 6 26.40 -3.55 39.99
N TRP A 7 27.42 -3.13 39.24
CA TRP A 7 27.24 -2.35 38.00
C TRP A 7 26.56 -3.19 36.91
N LEU A 8 26.87 -4.49 36.84
CA LEU A 8 26.23 -5.41 35.90
C LEU A 8 24.76 -5.63 36.27
N LEU A 9 24.45 -5.77 37.56
CA LEU A 9 23.09 -5.95 38.07
C LEU A 9 22.16 -4.78 37.76
N TRP A 10 22.68 -3.54 37.75
CA TRP A 10 21.90 -2.36 37.36
C TRP A 10 21.98 -2.07 35.85
N GLY A 11 23.10 -2.38 35.19
CA GLY A 11 23.27 -2.16 33.76
C GLY A 11 22.33 -3.02 32.90
N LEU A 12 22.08 -4.27 33.31
CA LEU A 12 21.23 -5.21 32.58
C LEU A 12 19.75 -4.76 32.49
N PRO A 13 19.06 -4.40 33.60
CA PRO A 13 17.69 -3.89 33.53
C PRO A 13 17.59 -2.53 32.85
N ILE A 14 18.61 -1.66 32.96
CA ILE A 14 18.63 -0.38 32.25
C ILE A 14 18.75 -0.61 30.73
N ALA A 15 19.69 -1.46 30.30
CA ALA A 15 19.84 -1.81 28.90
C ALA A 15 18.58 -2.50 28.34
N PHE A 16 17.96 -3.37 29.12
CA PHE A 16 16.69 -4.01 28.76
C PHE A 16 15.54 -2.99 28.66
N GLY A 17 15.43 -2.06 29.62
CA GLY A 17 14.42 -1.01 29.60
C GLY A 17 14.59 -0.07 28.40
N LEU A 18 15.82 0.32 28.07
CA LEU A 18 16.13 1.12 26.89
C LEU A 18 15.85 0.36 25.60
N GLY A 19 16.22 -0.92 25.51
CA GLY A 19 15.93 -1.78 24.36
C GLY A 19 14.42 -2.01 24.17
N TRP A 20 13.66 -2.20 25.25
CA TRP A 20 12.21 -2.32 25.21
C TRP A 20 11.52 -1.02 24.81
N LEU A 21 12.00 0.12 25.32
CA LEU A 21 11.49 1.43 24.94
C LEU A 21 11.77 1.73 23.46
N ALA A 22 12.99 1.42 23.00
CA ALA A 22 13.38 1.53 21.59
C ALA A 22 12.52 0.62 20.71
N SER A 23 12.33 -0.65 21.08
CA SER A 23 11.46 -1.59 20.36
C SER A 23 10.00 -1.11 20.32
N ARG A 24 9.50 -0.48 21.40
CA ARG A 24 8.15 0.09 21.42
C ARG A 24 8.00 1.31 20.51
N LEU A 25 9.07 2.10 20.34
CA LEU A 25 9.11 3.21 19.39
C LEU A 25 9.28 2.71 17.95
N ASP A 26 10.08 1.67 17.74
CA ASP A 26 10.31 1.02 16.45
C ASP A 26 9.03 0.35 15.91
N LEU A 27 8.25 -0.28 16.79
CA LEU A 27 6.89 -0.76 16.48
C LEU A 27 5.93 0.38 16.09
N ARG A 28 6.12 1.60 16.60
CA ARG A 28 5.35 2.77 16.15
C ARG A 28 5.85 3.26 14.79
N GLN A 29 7.15 3.18 14.53
CA GLN A 29 7.79 3.61 13.29
C GLN A 29 7.38 2.71 12.12
N LEU A 30 7.40 1.39 12.31
CA LEU A 30 6.86 0.41 11.35
C LEU A 30 5.36 0.60 11.09
N ARG A 31 4.60 1.06 12.10
CA ARG A 31 3.16 1.34 11.97
C ARG A 31 2.86 2.67 11.25
N ILE A 32 3.83 3.58 11.18
CA ILE A 32 3.76 4.83 10.41
C ILE A 32 4.14 4.55 8.95
N GLU A 33 5.10 3.66 8.68
CA GLU A 33 5.37 3.17 7.32
C GLU A 33 4.18 2.39 6.75
N ASN A 34 3.55 1.50 7.53
CA ASN A 34 2.35 0.79 7.09
C ASN A 34 1.09 1.67 7.00
N ARG A 35 1.15 2.94 7.43
CA ARG A 35 0.08 3.93 7.18
C ARG A 35 0.14 4.51 5.77
N LEU A 36 1.23 4.28 5.02
CA LEU A 36 1.39 4.72 3.63
C LEU A 36 0.84 3.72 2.62
N ALA A 37 0.53 2.47 3.03
CA ALA A 37 -0.28 1.60 2.18
C ALA A 37 -1.74 2.11 2.27
N PRO A 38 -2.31 2.63 1.17
CA PRO A 38 -3.52 3.43 1.24
C PRO A 38 -4.66 2.58 1.81
N LYS A 39 -5.17 2.96 2.98
CA LYS A 39 -6.32 2.29 3.63
C LYS A 39 -7.50 2.08 2.68
N ALA A 40 -7.61 2.92 1.66
CA ALA A 40 -8.63 2.83 0.63
C ALA A 40 -8.39 1.66 -0.35
N TYR A 41 -7.15 1.35 -0.71
CA TYR A 41 -6.79 0.14 -1.47
C TYR A 41 -7.23 -1.14 -0.75
N PHE A 42 -6.92 -1.25 0.55
CA PHE A 42 -7.32 -2.41 1.34
C PHE A 42 -8.85 -2.51 1.51
N ARG A 43 -9.55 -1.37 1.60
CA ARG A 43 -11.02 -1.35 1.63
C ARG A 43 -11.59 -1.91 0.32
N GLY A 44 -11.12 -1.43 -0.83
CA GLY A 44 -11.54 -1.94 -2.15
C GLY A 44 -11.24 -3.44 -2.32
N LEU A 45 -10.05 -3.88 -1.89
CA LEU A 45 -9.68 -5.30 -1.93
C LEU A 45 -10.57 -6.16 -1.02
N ASN A 46 -10.91 -5.66 0.17
CA ASN A 46 -11.82 -6.36 1.07
C ASN A 46 -13.22 -6.55 0.44
N PHE A 47 -13.73 -5.56 -0.27
CA PHE A 47 -15.00 -5.70 -1.01
C PHE A 47 -14.90 -6.75 -2.13
N LEU A 48 -13.77 -6.80 -2.85
CA LEU A 48 -13.54 -7.85 -3.86
C LEU A 48 -13.50 -9.26 -3.27
N LEU A 49 -12.88 -9.41 -2.09
CA LEU A 49 -12.84 -10.70 -1.38
C LEU A 49 -14.24 -11.15 -0.90
N ASN A 50 -15.15 -10.20 -0.69
CA ASN A 50 -16.53 -10.47 -0.29
C ASN A 50 -17.50 -10.53 -1.48
N GLU A 51 -16.99 -10.63 -2.72
CA GLU A 51 -17.76 -10.64 -3.97
C GLU A 51 -18.62 -9.38 -4.23
N GLN A 52 -18.39 -8.31 -3.47
CA GLN A 52 -19.11 -7.03 -3.56
C GLN A 52 -18.43 -6.11 -4.58
N GLN A 53 -18.45 -6.50 -5.86
CA GLN A 53 -17.73 -5.78 -6.92
C GLN A 53 -18.18 -4.32 -7.09
N ASP A 54 -19.48 -4.03 -7.02
CA ASP A 54 -19.99 -2.66 -7.19
C ASP A 54 -19.47 -1.73 -6.07
N GLN A 55 -19.49 -2.21 -4.82
CA GLN A 55 -18.95 -1.45 -3.68
C GLN A 55 -17.43 -1.32 -3.73
N ALA A 56 -16.75 -2.33 -4.29
CA ALA A 56 -15.32 -2.24 -4.54
C ALA A 56 -14.99 -1.14 -5.54
N ILE A 57 -15.77 -1.00 -6.62
CA ILE A 57 -15.59 0.06 -7.62
C ILE A 57 -15.72 1.43 -6.96
N ASP A 58 -16.79 1.66 -6.19
CA ASP A 58 -17.01 2.93 -5.51
C ASP A 58 -15.86 3.26 -4.53
N ALA A 59 -15.41 2.26 -3.77
CA ALA A 59 -14.29 2.41 -2.85
C ALA A 59 -12.95 2.71 -3.57
N PHE A 60 -12.70 2.11 -4.73
CA PHE A 60 -11.52 2.40 -5.54
C PHE A 60 -11.60 3.77 -6.23
N ILE A 61 -12.79 4.20 -6.68
CA ILE A 61 -12.99 5.56 -7.21
C ILE A 61 -12.72 6.59 -6.12
N GLU A 62 -13.27 6.39 -4.91
CA GLU A 62 -12.99 7.25 -3.75
C GLU A 62 -11.49 7.25 -3.41
N ALA A 63 -10.82 6.10 -3.51
CA ALA A 63 -9.39 5.98 -3.29
C ALA A 63 -8.58 6.84 -4.29
N VAL A 64 -8.88 6.71 -5.59
CA VAL A 64 -8.21 7.47 -6.66
C VAL A 64 -8.48 8.97 -6.53
N GLN A 65 -9.68 9.38 -6.11
CA GLN A 65 -9.98 10.80 -5.90
C GLN A 65 -9.19 11.41 -4.74
N ASN A 66 -8.96 10.63 -3.68
CA ASN A 66 -8.21 11.08 -2.51
C ASN A 66 -6.70 11.09 -2.75
N ASP A 67 -6.20 10.16 -3.57
CA ASP A 67 -4.79 10.04 -3.93
C ASP A 67 -4.66 9.76 -5.44
N PRO A 68 -4.70 10.82 -6.28
CA PRO A 68 -4.64 10.69 -7.73
C PRO A 68 -3.27 10.22 -8.23
N ASP A 69 -2.23 10.35 -7.42
CA ASP A 69 -0.87 10.12 -7.86
C ASP A 69 -0.46 8.65 -7.76
N THR A 70 -1.19 7.83 -7.01
CA THR A 70 -0.89 6.41 -6.84
C THR A 70 -1.24 5.58 -8.09
N SER A 71 -0.23 5.03 -8.76
CA SER A 71 -0.41 4.18 -9.95
C SER A 71 -1.12 2.86 -9.63
N GLU A 72 -0.87 2.27 -8.46
CA GLU A 72 -1.48 1.01 -8.02
C GLU A 72 -3.01 1.09 -7.91
N LEU A 73 -3.56 2.25 -7.52
CA LEU A 73 -5.01 2.44 -7.44
C LEU A 73 -5.66 2.42 -8.83
N HIS A 74 -4.99 3.01 -9.81
CA HIS A 74 -5.44 3.01 -11.20
C HIS A 74 -5.42 1.60 -11.80
N PHE A 75 -4.36 0.83 -11.54
CA PHE A 75 -4.30 -0.58 -11.94
C PHE A 75 -5.41 -1.42 -11.30
N ALA A 76 -5.67 -1.22 -10.00
CA ALA A 76 -6.72 -1.94 -9.30
C ALA A 76 -8.10 -1.64 -9.89
N LEU A 77 -8.37 -0.37 -10.18
CA LEU A 77 -9.60 0.08 -10.81
C LEU A 77 -9.77 -0.45 -12.25
N GLY A 78 -8.71 -0.40 -13.07
CA GLY A 78 -8.73 -0.93 -14.43
C GLY A 78 -9.01 -2.43 -14.47
N ASN A 79 -8.32 -3.22 -13.64
CA ASN A 79 -8.55 -4.66 -13.53
C ASN A 79 -9.99 -4.98 -13.04
N LEU A 80 -10.56 -4.12 -12.21
CA LEU A 80 -11.93 -4.29 -11.74
C LEU A 80 -12.96 -4.02 -12.87
N PHE A 81 -12.76 -2.98 -13.67
CA PHE A 81 -13.59 -2.75 -14.86
C PHE A 81 -13.51 -3.92 -15.84
N ARG A 82 -12.32 -4.48 -16.06
CA ARG A 82 -12.15 -5.69 -16.88
C ARG A 82 -12.95 -6.88 -16.34
N ARG A 83 -12.89 -7.14 -15.03
CA ARG A 83 -13.66 -8.24 -14.39
C ARG A 83 -15.17 -8.08 -14.54
N ARG A 84 -15.66 -6.84 -14.62
CA ARG A 84 -17.07 -6.51 -14.87
C ARG A 84 -17.46 -6.56 -16.36
N GLY A 85 -16.49 -6.75 -17.26
CA GLY A 85 -16.69 -6.69 -18.70
C GLY A 85 -16.73 -5.27 -19.28
N GLU A 86 -16.36 -4.26 -18.50
CA GLU A 86 -16.29 -2.86 -18.91
C GLU A 86 -14.93 -2.53 -19.54
N TYR A 87 -14.54 -3.27 -20.58
CA TYR A 87 -13.23 -3.19 -21.22
C TYR A 87 -12.88 -1.79 -21.71
N GLU A 88 -13.83 -1.05 -22.30
CA GLU A 88 -13.60 0.34 -22.73
C GLU A 88 -13.22 1.26 -21.55
N ARG A 89 -13.80 1.04 -20.37
CA ARG A 89 -13.47 1.84 -19.18
C ARG A 89 -12.11 1.44 -18.61
N ALA A 90 -11.79 0.15 -18.63
CA ALA A 90 -10.47 -0.35 -18.24
C ALA A 90 -9.36 0.24 -19.13
N GLY A 91 -9.54 0.18 -20.44
CA GLY A 91 -8.60 0.72 -21.42
C GLY A 91 -8.35 2.22 -21.20
N ARG A 92 -9.41 3.03 -21.00
CA ARG A 92 -9.27 4.46 -20.71
C ARG A 92 -8.46 4.74 -19.44
N VAL A 93 -8.60 3.91 -18.40
CA VAL A 93 -7.83 4.06 -17.15
C VAL A 93 -6.35 3.74 -17.39
N HIS A 94 -6.04 2.66 -18.13
CA HIS A 94 -4.66 2.31 -18.47
C HIS A 94 -4.01 3.32 -19.43
N GLU A 95 -4.75 3.83 -20.41
CA GLU A 95 -4.29 4.92 -21.29
C GLU A 95 -3.99 6.19 -20.50
N HIS A 96 -4.88 6.58 -19.57
CA HIS A 96 -4.66 7.72 -18.70
C HIS A 96 -3.40 7.53 -17.85
N LEU A 97 -3.20 6.33 -17.31
CA LEU A 97 -1.99 5.98 -16.57
C LEU A 97 -0.72 6.07 -17.44
N LEU A 98 -0.77 5.59 -18.69
CA LEU A 98 0.35 5.67 -19.63
C LEU A 98 0.69 7.09 -20.08
N SER A 99 -0.30 8.00 -20.07
CA SER A 99 -0.12 9.42 -20.40
C SER A 99 0.68 10.18 -19.34
N ARG A 100 0.79 9.63 -18.13
CA ARG A 100 1.52 10.22 -17.02
C ARG A 100 3.04 10.12 -17.22
N ALA A 101 3.70 11.27 -17.10
CA ALA A 101 5.15 11.39 -17.28
C ALA A 101 5.96 10.86 -16.08
N ASP A 102 5.35 10.83 -14.90
CA ASP A 102 5.94 10.37 -13.63
C ASP A 102 5.84 8.85 -13.42
N LEU A 103 5.21 8.13 -14.35
CA LEU A 103 5.05 6.68 -14.25
C LEU A 103 6.39 5.95 -14.36
N SER A 104 6.68 5.09 -13.37
CA SER A 104 7.87 4.23 -13.38
C SER A 104 7.93 3.35 -14.64
N ARG A 105 9.14 3.01 -15.09
CA ARG A 105 9.32 2.14 -16.26
C ARG A 105 8.66 0.77 -16.06
N ALA A 106 8.69 0.23 -14.83
CA ALA A 106 8.04 -1.04 -14.49
C ALA A 106 6.51 -0.94 -14.63
N ASP A 107 5.92 0.12 -14.08
CA ASP A 107 4.48 0.38 -14.18
C ASP A 107 4.07 0.66 -15.62
N ARG A 108 4.87 1.37 -16.40
CA ARG A 108 4.60 1.59 -17.83
C ARG A 108 4.52 0.28 -18.60
N HIS A 109 5.46 -0.65 -18.38
CA HIS A 109 5.39 -1.98 -19.00
C HIS A 109 4.15 -2.75 -18.55
N ARG A 110 3.78 -2.68 -17.27
CA ARG A 110 2.58 -3.30 -16.74
C ARG A 110 1.31 -2.72 -17.37
N ALA A 111 1.20 -1.40 -17.48
CA ALA A 111 0.05 -0.73 -18.09
C ALA A 111 -0.08 -1.03 -19.58
N GLN A 112 1.03 -1.14 -20.31
CA GLN A 112 1.01 -1.60 -21.70
C GLN A 112 0.52 -3.04 -21.83
N HIS A 113 0.97 -3.92 -20.93
CA HIS A 113 0.51 -5.31 -20.89
C HIS A 113 -0.98 -5.39 -20.56
N ASP A 114 -1.44 -4.67 -19.54
CA ASP A 114 -2.84 -4.70 -19.13
C ASP A 114 -3.75 -4.08 -20.19
N LEU A 115 -3.32 -3.00 -20.86
CA LEU A 115 -4.03 -2.42 -22.00
C LEU A 115 -4.13 -3.38 -23.20
N ALA A 116 -3.12 -4.23 -23.42
CA ALA A 116 -3.15 -5.22 -24.49
C ALA A 116 -4.09 -6.41 -24.21
N LEU A 117 -4.50 -6.59 -22.95
CA LEU A 117 -5.43 -7.64 -22.52
C LEU A 117 -6.88 -7.16 -22.43
N ASP A 118 -7.11 -5.85 -22.40
CA ASP A 118 -8.44 -5.23 -22.37
C ASP A 118 -9.06 -5.19 -23.78
#